data_AF-A0A927ZLG6-F1
#
_entry.id   AF-A0A927ZLG6-F1
#
_cell.length_a   1.000
_cell.length_b   1.000
_cell.length_c   1.000
_cell.angle_alpha   90.00
_cell.angle_beta   90.00
_cell.angle_gamma   90.00
#
_symmetry.space_group_name_H-M   'P 1'
#
loop_
_entity.id
_entity.type
_entity.pdbx_description
1 polymer ?
#
loop_
_entity_poly.entity_id
_entity_poly.type
_entity_poly.pdbx_seq_one_letter_code
_entity_poly.pdbx_strand_id
1 'polypeptide(L)'
;MLNADHPVGGSKAKWFKEALGYTQNNMDDLAKQIVFDPTKAVQTGVTEYGTKFNQTISITGANGKVIDVTFAWMKSADDDVVRLVTSIPTKK
;
A
#
# COMPACT_ATOMS: atom_id res chain seq x y z
N MET A 1 3.52 6.97 7.38
CA MET A 1 2.67 5.85 6.88
C MET A 1 2.13 4.95 7.99
N LEU A 2 2.77 4.83 9.16
CA LEU A 2 2.26 4.10 10.32
C LEU A 2 2.45 4.93 11.60
N ASN A 3 1.88 6.14 11.64
CA ASN A 3 1.83 6.90 12.90
C ASN A 3 0.48 6.60 13.58
N ALA A 4 0.52 5.97 14.75
CA ALA A 4 -0.67 5.60 15.51
C ALA A 4 -1.45 6.83 16.01
N ASP A 5 -0.76 7.96 16.18
CA ASP A 5 -1.35 9.25 16.56
C ASP A 5 -1.86 10.07 15.38
N HIS A 6 -1.80 9.54 14.15
CA HIS A 6 -2.38 10.21 12.99
C HIS A 6 -3.88 9.84 12.86
N PRO A 7 -4.82 10.81 12.93
CA PRO A 7 -6.25 10.54 13.01
C PRO A 7 -6.81 9.71 11.83
N VAL A 8 -6.11 9.70 10.68
CA VAL A 8 -6.51 8.97 9.47
C VAL A 8 -5.68 7.69 9.22
N GLY A 9 -4.54 7.52 9.90
CA GLY A 9 -3.56 6.45 9.64
C GLY A 9 -3.57 5.28 10.63
N GLY A 10 -4.11 5.49 11.84
CA GLY A 10 -4.06 4.52 12.93
C GLY A 10 -4.81 3.20 12.66
N SER A 11 -5.94 3.26 11.96
CA SER A 11 -6.74 2.07 11.63
C SER A 11 -6.01 1.09 10.70
N LYS A 12 -5.28 1.62 9.72
CA LYS A 12 -4.43 0.82 8.82
C LYS A 12 -3.25 0.23 9.57
N ALA A 13 -2.61 1.02 10.44
CA ALA A 13 -1.50 0.54 11.26
C ALA A 13 -1.89 -0.62 12.16
N LYS A 14 -3.05 -0.53 12.79
CA LYS A 14 -3.61 -1.62 13.59
C LYS A 14 -3.90 -2.86 12.75
N TRP A 15 -4.45 -2.69 11.54
CA TRP A 15 -4.70 -3.81 10.64
C TRP A 15 -3.40 -4.52 10.24
N PHE A 16 -2.36 -3.79 9.83
CA PHE A 16 -1.08 -4.42 9.45
C PHE A 16 -0.42 -5.15 10.63
N LYS A 17 -0.56 -4.61 11.85
CA LYS A 17 -0.09 -5.29 13.06
C LYS A 17 -0.87 -6.57 13.33
N GLU A 18 -2.20 -6.53 13.28
CA GLU A 18 -3.05 -7.68 13.63
C GLU A 18 -3.08 -8.75 12.54
N ALA A 19 -3.12 -8.35 11.27
CA ALA A 19 -3.25 -9.25 10.13
C ALA A 19 -1.89 -9.86 9.72
N LEU A 20 -0.83 -9.05 9.73
CA LEU A 20 0.48 -9.42 9.17
C LEU A 20 1.64 -9.32 10.18
N GLY A 21 1.42 -8.84 11.40
CA GLY A 21 2.48 -8.71 12.40
C GLY A 21 3.44 -7.54 12.17
N TYR A 22 3.09 -6.60 11.30
CA TYR A 22 3.93 -5.43 11.03
C TYR A 22 3.72 -4.31 12.05
N THR A 23 4.83 -3.75 12.51
CA THR A 23 4.93 -2.63 13.45
C THR A 23 5.90 -1.60 12.88
N GLN A 24 6.11 -0.48 13.57
CA GLN A 24 7.12 0.50 13.16
C GLN A 24 8.55 -0.09 13.11
N ASN A 25 8.84 -1.11 13.94
CA ASN A 25 10.18 -1.68 14.05
C ASN A 25 10.59 -2.56 12.85
N ASN A 26 9.63 -3.11 12.11
CA ASN A 26 9.86 -3.99 10.95
C ASN A 26 9.13 -3.49 9.70
N MET A 27 8.80 -2.19 9.66
CA MET A 27 8.07 -1.61 8.53
C MET A 27 8.89 -1.55 7.26
N ASP A 28 10.22 -1.53 7.36
CA ASP A 28 11.11 -1.57 6.20
C ASP A 28 10.98 -2.88 5.42
N ASP A 29 10.70 -3.99 6.11
CA ASP A 29 10.48 -5.29 5.46
C ASP A 29 9.12 -5.38 4.76
N LEU A 30 8.12 -4.63 5.26
CA LEU A 30 6.88 -4.42 4.54
C LEU A 30 7.12 -3.54 3.29
N ALA A 31 7.87 -2.45 3.43
CA ALA A 31 8.13 -1.52 2.34
C ALA A 31 8.87 -2.18 1.17
N LYS A 32 9.83 -3.07 1.43
CA LYS A 32 10.57 -3.83 0.40
C LYS A 32 9.68 -4.71 -0.48
N GLN A 33 8.51 -5.13 0.02
CA GLN A 33 7.57 -5.95 -0.73
C GLN A 33 6.62 -5.12 -1.61
N ILE A 34 6.49 -3.81 -1.34
CA ILE A 34 5.55 -2.94 -2.04
C ILE A 34 6.27 -2.29 -3.22
N VAL A 35 6.34 -3.02 -4.32
CA VAL A 35 6.95 -2.55 -5.57
C VAL A 35 5.87 -2.37 -6.63
N PHE A 36 5.86 -1.19 -7.24
CA PHE A 36 4.97 -0.93 -8.37
C PHE A 36 5.39 -1.76 -9.58
N ASP A 37 4.46 -2.52 -10.14
CA ASP A 37 4.63 -3.30 -11.35
C ASP A 37 3.55 -2.87 -12.36
N PRO A 38 3.92 -2.11 -13.41
CA PRO A 38 2.95 -1.60 -14.38
C PRO A 38 2.23 -2.70 -15.16
N THR A 39 2.78 -3.92 -15.21
CA THR A 39 2.14 -5.07 -15.90
C THR A 39 1.04 -5.71 -15.06
N LYS A 40 1.06 -5.51 -13.74
CA LYS A 40 0.07 -6.03 -12.78
C LYS A 40 -0.87 -4.95 -12.26
N ALA A 41 -0.55 -3.69 -12.48
CA ALA A 41 -1.35 -2.55 -12.05
C ALA A 41 -2.54 -2.33 -12.99
N VAL A 42 -3.72 -2.14 -12.42
CA VAL A 42 -4.96 -1.84 -13.14
C VAL A 42 -5.22 -0.34 -13.03
N GLN A 43 -5.31 0.34 -14.17
CA GLN A 43 -5.72 1.76 -14.20
C GLN A 43 -7.15 1.91 -13.70
N THR A 44 -7.36 2.77 -12.71
CA THR A 44 -8.66 2.99 -12.06
C THR A 44 -9.28 4.33 -12.39
N GLY A 45 -8.49 5.26 -12.94
CA GLY A 45 -9.01 6.53 -13.43
C GLY A 45 -7.91 7.48 -13.87
N VAL A 46 -8.29 8.49 -14.66
CA VAL A 46 -7.42 9.60 -15.06
C VAL A 46 -8.01 10.89 -14.49
N THR A 47 -7.17 11.75 -13.94
CA THR A 47 -7.54 13.05 -13.38
C THR A 47 -6.59 14.12 -13.93
N GLU A 48 -6.93 15.40 -13.75
CA GLU A 48 -6.04 16.51 -14.10
C GLU A 48 -4.65 16.43 -13.43
N TYR A 49 -4.56 15.77 -12.27
CA TYR A 49 -3.31 15.57 -11.53
C TYR A 49 -2.50 14.34 -11.99
N GLY A 50 -3.07 13.49 -12.84
CA GLY A 50 -2.42 12.26 -13.29
C GLY A 50 -3.32 11.02 -13.29
N THR A 51 -2.70 9.87 -13.49
CA THR A 51 -3.38 8.56 -13.67
C THR A 51 -3.30 7.73 -12.39
N LYS A 52 -4.44 7.21 -11.94
CA LYS A 52 -4.57 6.34 -10.77
C LYS A 52 -4.51 4.88 -11.17
N PHE A 53 -3.82 4.09 -10.37
CA PHE A 53 -3.67 2.65 -10.55
C PHE A 53 -3.93 1.91 -9.24
N ASN A 54 -4.49 0.71 -9.32
CA ASN A 54 -4.52 -0.23 -8.21
C ASN A 54 -3.69 -1.46 -8.56
N GLN A 55 -2.88 -1.93 -7.62
CA GLN A 55 -2.10 -3.15 -7.76
C GLN A 55 -2.29 -4.00 -6.52
N THR A 56 -2.73 -5.24 -6.70
CA THR A 56 -2.77 -6.20 -5.61
C THR A 56 -1.39 -6.85 -5.48
N ILE A 57 -0.84 -6.81 -4.27
CA ILE A 57 0.46 -7.39 -3.94
C ILE A 57 0.24 -8.36 -2.78
N SER A 58 0.72 -9.59 -2.93
CA SER A 58 0.75 -10.59 -1.88
C SER A 58 1.85 -10.24 -0.89
N ILE A 59 1.48 -9.84 0.32
CA ILE A 59 2.40 -9.46 1.37
C ILE A 59 2.59 -10.62 2.33
N THR A 60 3.84 -11.04 2.50
CA THR A 60 4.24 -11.99 3.54
C THR A 60 4.45 -11.23 4.84
N GLY A 61 3.60 -11.49 5.83
CA GLY A 61 3.66 -10.90 7.16
C GLY A 61 4.82 -11.44 7.98
N ALA A 62 5.27 -10.64 8.95
CA ALA A 62 6.21 -11.07 9.98
C ALA A 62 5.67 -12.23 10.84
N ASN A 63 4.35 -12.45 10.83
CA ASN A 63 3.70 -13.60 11.45
C ASN A 63 3.65 -14.86 10.54
N GLY A 64 4.27 -14.82 9.35
CA GLY A 64 4.30 -15.93 8.38
C GLY A 64 3.04 -16.07 7.52
N LYS A 65 2.02 -15.23 7.71
CA LYS A 65 0.82 -15.23 6.86
C LYS A 65 1.07 -14.49 5.56
N VAL A 66 0.47 -14.94 4.46
CA VAL A 66 0.47 -14.20 3.21
C VAL A 66 -0.94 -13.65 2.98
N ILE A 67 -1.07 -12.33 2.80
CA ILE A 67 -2.35 -11.66 2.54
C ILE A 67 -2.20 -10.76 1.33
N ASP A 68 -3.17 -10.84 0.42
CA ASP A 68 -3.27 -9.94 -0.71
C ASP A 68 -3.78 -8.57 -0.26
N VAL A 69 -2.96 -7.55 -0.54
CA VAL A 69 -3.26 -6.16 -0.20
C VAL A 69 -3.28 -5.35 -1.48
N THR A 70 -4.36 -4.60 -1.70
CA THR A 70 -4.45 -3.68 -2.84
C THR A 70 -3.78 -2.35 -2.47
N PHE A 71 -2.82 -1.93 -3.28
CA PHE A 71 -2.15 -0.65 -3.16
C PHE A 71 -2.60 0.26 -4.29
N ALA A 72 -3.02 1.47 -3.94
CA ALA A 72 -3.35 2.52 -4.87
C ALA A 72 -2.12 3.38 -5.13
N TRP A 73 -1.82 3.59 -6.40
CA TRP A 73 -0.71 4.36 -6.92
C TRP A 73 -1.24 5.51 -7.79
N MET A 74 -0.45 6.56 -7.93
CA MET A 74 -0.73 7.67 -8.82
C MET A 74 0.53 7.99 -9.62
N LYS A 75 0.40 7.98 -10.94
CA LYS A 75 1.39 8.52 -11.86
C LYS A 75 1.08 9.99 -12.09
N SER A 76 1.98 10.88 -11.67
CA SER A 76 1.79 12.32 -11.86
C SER A 76 1.77 12.68 -13.35
N ALA A 77 0.96 13.67 -13.71
CA ALA A 77 1.01 14.25 -15.06
C ALA A 77 2.25 15.14 -15.28
N ASP A 78 2.83 15.69 -14.22
CA ASP A 78 3.90 16.69 -14.30
C ASP A 78 5.30 16.09 -14.45
N ASP A 79 5.59 15.02 -13.71
CA ASP A 79 6.93 14.42 -13.63
C ASP A 79 7.00 12.97 -14.13
N ASP A 80 5.87 12.41 -14.60
CA ASP A 80 5.70 11.01 -15.01
C ASP A 80 6.09 9.98 -13.92
N VAL A 81 6.25 10.41 -12.65
CA VAL A 81 6.65 9.56 -11.53
C VAL A 81 5.43 8.87 -10.91
N VAL A 82 5.56 7.56 -10.69
CA VAL A 82 4.55 6.77 -9.97
C VAL A 82 4.83 6.80 -8.46
N ARG A 83 3.83 7.22 -7.68
CA ARG A 83 3.91 7.34 -6.23
C ARG A 83 2.84 6.50 -5.56
N LEU A 84 3.19 5.83 -4.46
CA LEU A 84 2.24 5.12 -3.63
C LEU A 84 1.33 6.12 -2.93
N VAL A 85 0.02 6.00 -3.11
CA VAL A 85 -0.97 6.89 -2.49
C VAL A 85 -1.48 6.27 -1.19
N THR A 86 -1.95 5.02 -1.24
CA THR A 86 -2.48 4.35 -0.05
C THR A 86 -2.56 2.84 -0.21
N SER A 87 -2.56 2.13 0.91
CA SER A 87 -2.95 0.71 0.97
C SER A 87 -4.43 0.59 1.30
N ILE A 88 -5.12 -0.34 0.66
CA ILE A 88 -6.51 -0.69 0.90
C ILE A 88 -6.49 -2.08 1.53
N PRO A 89 -6.59 -2.18 2.86
CA PRO A 89 -6.63 -3.47 3.52
C PRO A 89 -7.86 -4.25 3.04
N THR A 90 -7.66 -5.50 2.66
CA THR A 90 -8.76 -6.42 2.40
C THR A 90 -9.46 -6.74 3.74
N LYS A 91 -10.77 -7.00 3.70
CA LYS A 91 -11.52 -7.38 4.90
C LYS A 91 -10.88 -8.64 5.49
N LYS A 92 -10.70 -8.63 6.82
CA LYS A 92 -10.15 -9.74 7.62
C LYS A 92 -10.86 -11.05 7.36
#